data_AF-A0A0R3T3P1-F1
#
_entry.id   AF-A0A0R3T3P1-F1
#
_cell.length_a   1.000
_cell.length_b   1.000
_cell.length_c   1.000
_cell.angle_alpha   90.00
_cell.angle_beta   90.00
_cell.angle_gamma   90.00
#
_symmetry.space_group_name_H-M   'P 1'
#
loop_
_entity.id
_entity.type
_entity.pdbx_description
1 polymer ?
#
loop_
_entity_poly.entity_id
_entity_poly.type
_entity_poly.pdbx_seq_one_letter_code
_entity_poly.pdbx_strand_id
1 'polypeptide(L)'
;MVLYYEKLYSQCTHIIGNLVLCYLKRLENGTDPDLSFLSSIREVSGYVFISDNDVKSIPLTSLRIIRGHVPYHYGGKGNISLYVARNAKSIEYGLEILDLRNLTVIQQHNVIFWDNPFLCHFQFRVDFNSLFPDPSRQRRILVNKNDTISSYRCDYGTYDVHVLLLSHLCCLRGCLFFVSAHFQTLFCYTLLLDGSSTARRKLACPMLTFHPPPLSPYIPEHF
;
A
#
# COMPACT_ATOMS: atom_id res chain seq x y z
N MET A 1 -3.22 -17.40 13.43
CA MET A 1 -2.47 -16.56 12.48
C MET A 1 -2.34 -15.12 12.97
N VAL A 2 -3.40 -14.45 13.42
CA VAL A 2 -3.33 -13.09 13.99
C VAL A 2 -2.29 -12.96 15.11
N LEU A 3 -2.30 -13.87 16.10
CA LEU A 3 -1.32 -13.90 17.19
C LEU A 3 0.15 -13.94 16.71
N TYR A 4 0.40 -14.54 15.55
CA TYR A 4 1.74 -14.58 14.97
C TYR A 4 2.13 -13.21 14.40
N TYR A 5 1.24 -12.55 13.67
CA TYR A 5 1.46 -11.18 13.21
C TYR A 5 1.59 -10.20 14.37
N GLU A 6 0.78 -10.34 15.42
CA GLU A 6 0.86 -9.52 16.62
C GLU A 6 2.23 -9.66 17.30
N LYS A 7 2.71 -10.89 17.50
CA LYS A 7 4.04 -11.13 18.06
C LYS A 7 5.17 -10.51 17.23
N LEU A 8 5.04 -10.49 15.90
CA LEU A 8 6.07 -9.96 15.00
C LEU A 8 6.03 -8.44 14.87
N TYR A 9 4.83 -7.86 14.85
CA TYR A 9 4.62 -6.46 14.46
C TYR A 9 4.13 -5.56 15.59
N SER A 10 3.92 -6.09 16.79
CA SER A 10 3.57 -5.25 17.95
C SER A 10 4.67 -4.20 18.21
N GLN A 11 4.23 -2.94 18.30
CA GLN A 11 5.08 -1.75 18.47
C GLN A 11 6.10 -1.54 17.35
N CYS A 12 5.94 -2.26 16.23
CA CYS A 12 6.85 -2.16 15.11
C CYS A 12 6.65 -0.85 14.35
N THR A 13 7.73 -0.15 14.07
CA THR A 13 7.66 1.08 13.26
C THR A 13 8.30 0.90 11.88
N HIS A 14 9.26 0.00 11.75
CA HIS A 14 10.00 -0.23 10.51
C HIS A 14 10.13 -1.73 10.26
N ILE A 15 9.68 -2.18 9.09
CA ILE A 15 9.86 -3.57 8.67
C ILE A 15 11.07 -3.64 7.73
N ILE A 16 12.07 -4.41 8.11
CA ILE A 16 13.23 -4.71 7.27
C ILE A 16 12.88 -5.96 6.44
N GLY A 17 12.49 -5.72 5.20
CA GLY A 17 12.00 -6.72 4.25
C GLY A 17 10.55 -6.45 3.88
N ASN A 18 9.76 -7.52 3.74
CA ASN A 18 8.42 -7.44 3.18
C ASN A 18 7.35 -7.52 4.28
N LEU A 19 6.28 -6.73 4.13
CA LEU A 19 5.06 -6.89 4.91
C LEU A 19 4.11 -7.78 4.11
N VAL A 20 3.88 -9.01 4.59
CA VAL A 20 2.96 -9.97 3.97
C VAL A 20 1.80 -10.21 4.92
N LEU A 21 0.59 -9.84 4.52
CA LEU A 21 -0.65 -10.03 5.25
C LEU A 21 -1.58 -10.90 4.41
N CYS A 22 -1.60 -12.20 4.74
CA CYS A 22 -2.48 -13.16 4.10
C CYS A 22 -3.35 -13.89 5.12
N TYR A 23 -4.51 -14.38 4.66
CA TYR A 23 -5.40 -15.27 5.41
C TYR A 23 -5.81 -14.76 6.80
N LEU A 24 -5.94 -13.43 6.94
CA LEU A 24 -6.57 -12.83 8.11
C LEU A 24 -8.06 -13.18 8.09
N LYS A 25 -8.50 -13.95 9.09
CA LYS A 25 -9.90 -14.42 9.21
C LYS A 25 -10.64 -13.62 10.26
N ARG A 26 -11.94 -13.42 10.02
CA ARG A 26 -12.90 -12.93 11.03
C ARG A 26 -13.06 -13.99 12.13
N LEU A 27 -13.43 -13.53 13.31
CA LEU A 27 -13.77 -14.37 14.46
C LEU A 27 -15.12 -15.07 14.22
N GLU A 28 -15.43 -16.10 15.00
CA GLU A 28 -16.66 -16.90 14.86
C GLU A 28 -17.94 -16.08 15.03
N ASN A 29 -17.90 -15.04 15.86
CA ASN A 29 -18.98 -14.06 16.05
C ASN A 29 -19.11 -13.07 14.88
N GLY A 30 -18.30 -13.22 13.84
CA GLY A 30 -18.25 -12.33 12.68
C GLY A 30 -17.52 -11.02 12.93
N THR A 31 -16.86 -10.74 14.05
CA THR A 31 -16.07 -9.50 14.17
C THR A 31 -14.66 -9.68 13.59
N ASP A 32 -14.02 -8.58 13.23
CA ASP A 32 -12.59 -8.62 12.92
C ASP A 32 -11.80 -8.91 14.21
N PRO A 33 -10.68 -9.65 14.11
CA PRO A 33 -9.73 -9.73 15.21
C PRO A 33 -9.05 -8.37 15.43
N ASP A 34 -8.44 -8.16 16.59
CA ASP A 34 -7.66 -6.94 16.82
C ASP A 34 -6.43 -6.92 15.91
N LEU A 35 -6.36 -5.91 15.03
CA LEU A 35 -5.25 -5.65 14.11
C LEU A 35 -4.58 -4.30 14.41
N SER A 36 -4.91 -3.66 15.54
CA SER A 36 -4.42 -2.34 15.93
C SER A 36 -2.90 -2.26 16.02
N PHE A 37 -2.21 -3.37 16.30
CA PHE A 37 -0.75 -3.44 16.33
C PHE A 37 -0.11 -3.03 14.99
N LEU A 38 -0.78 -3.24 13.86
CA LEU A 38 -0.31 -2.83 12.52
C LEU A 38 -0.27 -1.30 12.35
N SER A 39 -1.05 -0.56 13.12
CA SER A 39 -1.17 0.91 13.00
C SER A 39 0.13 1.66 13.32
N SER A 40 1.07 1.01 14.00
CA SER A 40 2.35 1.59 14.39
C SER A 40 3.40 1.56 13.27
N ILE A 41 3.21 0.72 12.24
CA ILE A 41 4.14 0.55 11.12
C ILE A 41 4.18 1.82 10.28
N ARG A 42 5.38 2.35 10.05
CA ARG A 42 5.62 3.61 9.31
C ARG A 42 6.34 3.40 8.00
N GLU A 43 7.14 2.35 7.91
CA GLU A 43 7.99 2.11 6.75
C GLU A 43 8.20 0.62 6.51
N VAL A 44 8.16 0.22 5.24
CA VAL A 44 8.49 -1.13 4.77
C VAL A 44 9.60 -1.01 3.73
N SER A 45 10.73 -1.68 3.96
CA SER A 45 11.89 -1.58 3.07
C SER A 45 11.76 -2.40 1.77
N GLY A 46 10.92 -3.43 1.77
CA GLY A 46 10.61 -4.27 0.62
C GLY A 46 9.23 -3.95 0.03
N TYR A 47 8.49 -4.99 -0.36
CA TYR A 47 7.12 -4.86 -0.83
C TYR A 47 6.08 -5.07 0.28
N VAL A 48 4.87 -4.59 0.03
CA VAL A 48 3.67 -4.88 0.82
C VAL A 48 2.76 -5.79 0.01
N PHE A 49 2.36 -6.93 0.58
CA PHE A 49 1.52 -7.93 -0.06
C PHE A 49 0.33 -8.26 0.83
N ILE A 50 -0.87 -7.94 0.36
CA ILE A 50 -2.13 -8.10 1.08
C ILE A 50 -3.06 -8.95 0.21
N SER A 51 -3.25 -10.21 0.57
CA SER A 51 -4.02 -11.12 -0.26
C SER A 51 -4.82 -12.14 0.53
N ASP A 52 -5.95 -12.56 -0.01
CA ASP A 52 -6.75 -13.67 0.53
C ASP A 52 -7.15 -13.43 2.00
N ASN A 53 -7.56 -12.19 2.33
CA ASN A 53 -8.03 -11.80 3.66
C ASN A 53 -9.55 -11.65 3.70
N ASP A 54 -10.16 -12.10 4.79
CA ASP A 54 -11.61 -12.06 5.04
C ASP A 54 -12.04 -10.90 5.95
N VAL A 55 -11.07 -10.27 6.63
CA VAL A 55 -11.31 -9.15 7.54
C VAL A 55 -11.82 -7.92 6.80
N LYS A 56 -12.64 -7.11 7.46
CA LYS A 56 -13.21 -5.89 6.88
C LYS A 56 -12.21 -4.74 6.84
N SER A 57 -11.31 -4.64 7.83
CA SER A 57 -10.39 -3.52 7.94
C SER A 57 -8.95 -3.95 8.24
N ILE A 58 -8.00 -3.33 7.55
CA ILE A 58 -6.55 -3.45 7.83
C ILE A 58 -5.99 -2.05 8.11
N PRO A 59 -5.65 -1.74 9.39
CA PRO A 59 -5.27 -0.40 9.80
C PRO A 59 -3.77 -0.15 9.67
N LEU A 60 -3.27 0.18 8.47
CA LEU A 60 -1.89 0.61 8.24
C LEU A 60 -1.76 2.14 8.35
N THR A 61 -2.41 2.71 9.35
CA THR A 61 -2.71 4.15 9.41
C THR A 61 -1.46 5.02 9.50
N SER A 62 -0.34 4.53 10.04
CA SER A 62 0.92 5.27 10.10
C SER A 62 1.88 4.99 8.95
N LEU A 63 1.56 4.08 8.03
CA LEU A 63 2.47 3.69 6.95
C LEU A 63 2.66 4.87 5.99
N ARG A 64 3.91 5.31 5.82
CA ARG A 64 4.27 6.49 5.01
C ARG A 64 5.05 6.13 3.75
N ILE A 65 5.90 5.11 3.85
CA ILE A 65 6.91 4.81 2.84
C ILE A 65 6.91 3.31 2.56
N ILE A 66 6.76 2.94 1.29
CA ILE A 66 7.08 1.61 0.78
C ILE A 66 8.31 1.78 -0.12
N ARG A 67 9.46 1.23 0.27
CA ARG A 67 10.70 1.46 -0.47
C ARG A 67 10.83 0.58 -1.71
N GLY A 68 10.41 -0.68 -1.61
CA GLY A 68 10.46 -1.61 -2.75
C GLY A 68 11.86 -2.09 -3.13
N HIS A 69 12.87 -2.05 -2.25
CA HIS A 69 14.23 -2.52 -2.57
C HIS A 69 14.25 -3.96 -3.10
N VAL A 70 13.33 -4.79 -2.59
CA VAL A 70 13.02 -6.11 -3.13
C VAL A 70 11.56 -6.08 -3.58
N PRO A 71 11.26 -6.19 -4.89
CA PRO A 71 9.90 -6.28 -5.38
C PRO A 71 9.31 -7.68 -5.26
N TYR A 72 7.99 -7.75 -5.31
CA TYR A 72 7.28 -8.97 -5.68
C TYR A 72 7.25 -9.11 -7.20
N HIS A 73 7.73 -10.24 -7.72
CA HIS A 73 7.74 -10.52 -9.16
C HIS A 73 6.40 -11.13 -9.58
N TYR A 74 5.56 -10.34 -10.26
CA TYR A 74 4.30 -10.83 -10.83
C TYR A 74 4.53 -11.25 -12.28
N GLY A 75 4.57 -12.58 -12.50
CA GLY A 75 5.01 -13.23 -13.75
C GLY A 75 4.52 -12.54 -15.03
N GLY A 76 5.47 -12.10 -15.86
CA GLY A 76 5.22 -11.46 -17.15
C GLY A 76 4.61 -10.05 -17.12
N LYS A 77 4.13 -9.56 -15.96
CA LYS A 77 3.48 -8.23 -15.85
C LYS A 77 4.35 -7.19 -15.15
N GLY A 78 5.36 -7.61 -14.40
CA GLY A 78 6.43 -6.77 -13.87
C GLY A 78 6.64 -6.86 -12.36
N ASN A 79 7.48 -5.96 -11.86
CA ASN A 79 7.83 -5.86 -10.45
C ASN A 79 6.79 -5.01 -9.70
N ILE A 80 6.43 -5.44 -8.49
CA ILE A 80 5.37 -4.85 -7.66
C ILE A 80 5.90 -4.52 -6.27
N SER A 81 5.57 -3.33 -5.77
CA SER A 81 5.86 -2.94 -4.38
C SER A 81 4.62 -2.85 -3.50
N LEU A 82 3.43 -2.72 -4.09
CA LEU A 82 2.16 -2.85 -3.38
C LEU A 82 1.23 -3.79 -4.16
N TYR A 83 1.00 -4.97 -3.60
CA TYR A 83 0.13 -6.00 -4.15
C TYR A 83 -1.09 -6.16 -3.23
N VAL A 84 -2.29 -5.89 -3.76
CA VAL A 84 -3.55 -6.02 -3.00
C VAL A 84 -4.57 -6.81 -3.82
N ALA A 85 -4.84 -8.06 -3.46
CA ALA A 85 -5.75 -8.87 -4.26
C ALA A 85 -6.58 -9.92 -3.51
N ARG A 86 -7.70 -10.34 -4.10
CA ARG A 86 -8.53 -11.46 -3.59
C ARG A 86 -8.93 -11.31 -2.13
N ASN A 87 -9.18 -10.09 -1.66
CA ASN A 87 -9.55 -9.83 -0.28
C ASN A 87 -11.07 -9.90 -0.09
N ALA A 88 -11.65 -11.06 -0.41
CA ALA A 88 -13.04 -11.38 -0.16
C ALA A 88 -13.21 -12.91 -0.06
N LYS A 89 -13.98 -13.35 0.94
CA LYS A 89 -14.31 -14.77 1.12
C LYS A 89 -15.53 -15.19 0.31
N SER A 90 -16.47 -14.28 0.13
CA SER A 90 -17.70 -14.48 -0.63
C SER A 90 -18.18 -13.14 -1.21
N ILE A 91 -19.29 -13.16 -1.94
CA ILE A 91 -19.97 -11.95 -2.43
C ILE A 91 -20.65 -11.11 -1.33
N GLU A 92 -20.59 -11.56 -0.07
CA GLU A 92 -21.25 -10.93 1.07
C GLU A 92 -20.30 -10.18 2.01
N TYR A 93 -19.04 -10.60 2.11
CA TYR A 93 -18.05 -9.92 2.95
C TYR A 93 -16.61 -10.08 2.45
N GLY A 94 -15.84 -9.02 2.67
CA GLY A 94 -14.42 -8.93 2.35
C GLY A 94 -13.83 -7.63 2.88
N LEU A 95 -12.62 -7.31 2.43
CA LEU A 95 -11.89 -6.10 2.83
C LEU A 95 -12.57 -4.85 2.28
N GLU A 96 -13.12 -4.05 3.18
CA GLU A 96 -13.78 -2.77 2.90
C GLU A 96 -12.80 -1.60 3.04
N ILE A 97 -11.91 -1.68 4.04
CA ILE A 97 -11.02 -0.59 4.42
C ILE A 97 -9.57 -1.10 4.46
N LEU A 98 -8.76 -0.61 3.52
CA LEU A 98 -7.31 -0.63 3.63
C LEU A 98 -6.85 0.78 3.98
N ASP A 99 -6.56 1.02 5.25
CA ASP A 99 -6.29 2.38 5.74
C ASP A 99 -4.82 2.75 5.57
N LEU A 100 -4.52 3.37 4.44
CA LEU A 100 -3.21 3.88 4.05
C LEU A 100 -3.19 5.41 4.01
N ARG A 101 -3.97 6.08 4.88
CA ARG A 101 -4.18 7.54 4.83
C ARG A 101 -2.91 8.39 4.90
N ASN A 102 -1.83 7.86 5.47
CA ASN A 102 -0.55 8.55 5.60
C ASN A 102 0.50 8.08 4.58
N LEU A 103 0.14 7.20 3.64
CA LEU A 103 1.06 6.74 2.61
C LEU A 103 1.36 7.90 1.66
N THR A 104 2.63 8.27 1.55
CA THR A 104 3.08 9.43 0.77
C THR A 104 3.96 9.02 -0.40
N VAL A 105 4.67 7.89 -0.31
CA VAL A 105 5.58 7.47 -1.38
C VAL A 105 5.70 5.95 -1.50
N ILE A 106 5.66 5.48 -2.74
CA ILE A 106 6.04 4.15 -3.17
C ILE A 106 7.28 4.32 -4.04
N GLN A 107 8.47 4.10 -3.46
CA GLN A 107 9.71 4.59 -4.04
C GLN A 107 10.12 3.87 -5.34
N GLN A 108 9.78 2.59 -5.45
CA GLN A 108 10.17 1.76 -6.58
C GLN A 108 9.00 0.90 -7.05
N HIS A 109 9.05 0.51 -8.32
CA HIS A 109 8.17 -0.47 -8.95
C HIS A 109 6.67 -0.08 -8.97
N ASN A 110 5.85 -1.04 -9.39
CA ASN A 110 4.44 -0.82 -9.71
C ASN A 110 3.53 -1.19 -8.53
N VAL A 111 2.24 -0.88 -8.69
CA VAL A 111 1.18 -1.35 -7.78
C VAL A 111 0.14 -2.15 -8.55
N ILE A 112 -0.54 -3.08 -7.88
CA ILE A 112 -1.62 -3.86 -8.49
C ILE A 112 -2.76 -4.08 -7.50
N PHE A 113 -3.98 -3.91 -8.01
CA PHE A 113 -5.24 -4.08 -7.29
C PHE A 113 -6.17 -4.90 -8.16
N TRP A 114 -6.62 -6.07 -7.69
CA TRP A 114 -7.61 -6.89 -8.39
C TRP A 114 -8.39 -7.79 -7.41
N ASP A 115 -9.63 -8.13 -7.72
CA ASP A 115 -10.48 -8.97 -6.86
C ASP A 115 -10.63 -8.50 -5.41
N ASN A 116 -10.85 -7.20 -5.23
CA ASN A 116 -11.24 -6.62 -3.94
C ASN A 116 -12.65 -6.00 -4.07
N PRO A 117 -13.72 -6.80 -4.15
CA PRO A 117 -15.06 -6.31 -4.51
C PRO A 117 -15.66 -5.29 -3.54
N PHE A 118 -15.14 -5.22 -2.30
CA PHE A 118 -15.58 -4.29 -1.25
C PHE A 118 -14.63 -3.10 -1.01
N LEU A 119 -13.44 -3.09 -1.63
CA LEU A 119 -12.40 -2.09 -1.36
C LEU A 119 -12.58 -0.86 -2.27
N CYS A 120 -13.45 0.07 -1.89
CA CYS A 120 -13.84 1.16 -2.79
C CYS A 120 -12.89 2.38 -2.76
N HIS A 121 -12.45 2.82 -1.57
CA HIS A 121 -11.71 4.08 -1.45
C HIS A 121 -10.32 4.00 -2.10
N PHE A 122 -9.46 3.13 -1.58
CA PHE A 122 -8.06 3.07 -2.00
C PHE A 122 -7.88 2.61 -3.45
N GLN A 123 -8.80 1.78 -3.96
CA GLN A 123 -8.75 1.27 -5.33
C GLN A 123 -9.17 2.29 -6.39
N PHE A 124 -10.09 3.22 -6.06
CA PHE A 124 -10.73 4.07 -7.07
C PHE A 124 -10.56 5.58 -6.83
N ARG A 125 -10.25 6.04 -5.62
CA ARG A 125 -10.15 7.49 -5.30
C ARG A 125 -8.71 8.00 -5.18
N VAL A 126 -7.73 7.12 -5.03
CA VAL A 126 -6.32 7.50 -4.88
C VAL A 126 -5.68 7.73 -6.25
N ASP A 127 -5.07 8.90 -6.44
CA ASP A 127 -4.19 9.14 -7.57
C ASP A 127 -2.81 8.50 -7.32
N PHE A 128 -2.60 7.30 -7.86
CA PHE A 128 -1.35 6.57 -7.70
C PHE A 128 -0.14 7.28 -8.33
N ASN A 129 -0.33 8.11 -9.36
CA ASN A 129 0.79 8.83 -9.97
C ASN A 129 1.42 9.81 -8.97
N SER A 130 0.61 10.40 -8.08
CA SER A 130 1.10 11.27 -7.01
C SER A 130 1.94 10.54 -5.95
N LEU A 131 1.82 9.21 -5.86
CA LEU A 131 2.59 8.37 -4.92
C LEU A 131 3.92 7.87 -5.51
N PHE A 132 4.16 8.05 -6.80
CA PHE A 132 5.36 7.57 -7.49
C PHE A 132 6.39 8.71 -7.64
N PRO A 133 7.64 8.52 -7.17
CA PRO A 133 8.72 9.45 -7.49
C PRO A 133 9.01 9.52 -8.99
N ASP A 134 8.81 8.41 -9.71
CA ASP A 134 9.01 8.34 -11.17
C ASP A 134 7.78 7.73 -11.87
N PRO A 135 6.73 8.53 -12.13
CA PRO A 135 5.54 8.08 -12.86
C PRO A 135 5.80 7.65 -14.31
N SER A 136 7.01 7.91 -14.86
CA SER A 136 7.38 7.43 -16.19
C SER A 136 7.81 5.96 -16.20
N ARG A 137 8.25 5.45 -15.04
CA ARG A 137 8.72 4.06 -14.86
C ARG A 137 7.86 3.24 -13.91
N GLN A 138 6.92 3.88 -13.22
CA GLN A 138 5.98 3.25 -12.29
C GLN A 138 4.56 3.44 -12.79
N ARG A 139 3.71 2.44 -12.56
CA ARG A 139 2.28 2.52 -12.88
C ARG A 139 1.45 1.65 -11.95
N ARG A 140 0.15 1.93 -11.92
CA ARG A 140 -0.84 0.93 -11.51
C ARG A 140 -1.04 -0.07 -12.64
N ILE A 141 -0.76 -1.34 -12.39
CA ILE A 141 -1.07 -2.43 -13.33
C ILE A 141 -2.57 -2.65 -13.32
N LEU A 142 -3.16 -2.59 -14.50
CA LEU A 142 -4.57 -2.90 -14.72
C LEU A 142 -4.72 -4.40 -14.98
N VAL A 143 -5.74 -5.00 -14.39
CA VAL A 143 -6.15 -6.39 -14.64
C VAL A 143 -7.41 -6.37 -15.50
N ASN A 144 -7.52 -7.32 -16.43
CA ASN A 144 -8.67 -7.40 -17.32
C ASN A 144 -9.93 -7.67 -16.51
N LYS A 145 -11.04 -6.98 -16.81
CA LYS A 145 -12.33 -7.16 -16.13
C LYS A 145 -12.84 -8.60 -16.22
N ASN A 146 -12.54 -9.29 -17.31
CA ASN A 146 -12.92 -10.69 -17.53
C ASN A 146 -12.17 -11.66 -16.59
N ASP A 147 -11.03 -11.22 -16.04
CA ASP A 147 -10.22 -11.99 -15.09
C ASP A 147 -10.54 -11.63 -13.64
N THR A 148 -11.57 -10.79 -13.40
CA THR A 148 -11.91 -10.29 -12.07
C THR A 148 -13.36 -10.58 -11.68
N ILE A 149 -13.58 -10.87 -10.40
CA ILE A 149 -14.93 -10.84 -9.82
C ILE A 149 -15.41 -9.39 -9.92
N SER A 150 -16.49 -9.17 -10.67
CA SER A 150 -17.09 -7.85 -10.86
C SER A 150 -17.20 -7.10 -9.53
N SER A 151 -16.66 -5.87 -9.48
CA SER A 151 -16.63 -4.98 -8.31
C SER A 151 -18.03 -4.44 -7.99
N TYR A 152 -18.96 -5.35 -7.70
CA TYR A 152 -20.42 -5.15 -7.76
C TYR A 152 -21.00 -4.23 -6.70
N ARG A 153 -20.24 -3.83 -5.67
CA ARG A 153 -20.81 -3.09 -4.51
C ARG A 153 -20.17 -1.73 -4.21
N CYS A 154 -19.26 -1.25 -5.05
CA CYS A 154 -18.86 0.16 -4.94
C CYS A 154 -19.92 1.01 -5.63
N ASP A 155 -20.78 1.66 -4.84
CA ASP A 155 -21.71 2.67 -5.37
C ASP A 155 -20.88 3.87 -5.86
N TYR A 156 -20.74 3.94 -7.18
CA TYR A 156 -20.08 5.05 -7.85
C TYR A 156 -21.06 6.22 -7.88
N GLY A 157 -21.15 6.95 -6.77
CA GLY A 157 -21.60 8.34 -6.83
C GLY A 157 -20.85 9.02 -7.98
N THR A 158 -21.61 9.52 -8.94
CA THR A 158 -21.14 10.20 -10.15
C THR A 158 -19.98 11.13 -9.83
N TYR A 159 -18.87 10.95 -10.55
CA TYR A 159 -17.65 11.78 -10.56
C TYR A 159 -17.78 13.10 -9.79
N ASP A 160 -17.37 13.09 -8.53
CA ASP A 160 -16.92 14.30 -7.87
C ASP A 160 -15.52 14.03 -7.33
N VAL A 161 -14.55 14.65 -8.02
CA VAL A 161 -13.15 14.66 -7.59
C VAL A 161 -13.10 15.52 -6.34
N HIS A 162 -13.41 14.92 -5.20
CA HIS A 162 -13.29 15.61 -3.92
C HIS A 162 -11.80 15.78 -3.59
N VAL A 163 -11.35 16.98 -3.95
CA VAL A 163 -10.22 17.75 -3.43
C VAL A 163 -9.83 17.33 -2.02
N LEU A 164 -8.82 16.47 -1.90
CA LEU A 164 -8.08 16.26 -0.67
C LEU A 164 -6.62 15.91 -1.00
N LEU A 165 -5.99 16.80 -1.77
CA LEU A 165 -4.56 17.15 -1.73
C LEU A 165 -4.24 18.28 -2.74
N LEU A 166 -5.01 19.38 -2.68
CA LEU A 166 -4.64 20.67 -3.28
C LEU A 166 -4.02 21.61 -2.24
N SER A 167 -3.21 21.08 -1.33
CA SER A 167 -2.37 21.89 -0.44
C SER A 167 -0.87 21.81 -0.76
N HIS A 168 -0.48 21.12 -1.84
CA HIS A 168 0.91 21.13 -2.34
C HIS A 168 1.03 21.46 -3.83
N LEU A 169 0.02 22.09 -4.43
CA LEU A 169 0.12 22.72 -5.75
C LEU A 169 0.59 24.19 -5.65
N CYS A 170 1.63 24.41 -4.85
CA CYS A 170 2.41 25.65 -4.85
C CYS A 170 3.91 25.34 -4.99
N CYS A 171 4.26 24.58 -6.02
CA CYS A 171 5.49 24.80 -6.76
C CYS A 171 5.06 25.10 -8.19
N LEU A 172 4.65 26.35 -8.39
CA LEU A 172 4.27 26.91 -9.68
C LEU A 172 5.37 26.66 -10.72
N ARG A 173 4.93 26.41 -11.96
CA ARG A 173 5.58 26.77 -13.22
C ARG A 173 6.76 27.75 -13.05
N GLY A 174 7.99 27.25 -13.20
CA GLY A 174 9.17 28.12 -13.30
C GLY A 174 10.46 27.57 -12.69
N CYS A 175 10.95 26.42 -13.13
CA CYS A 175 12.39 26.14 -13.08
C CYS A 175 12.94 26.23 -14.51
N LEU A 176 13.03 27.46 -15.02
CA LEU A 176 13.86 27.77 -16.17
C LEU A 176 15.32 27.60 -15.74
N PHE A 177 16.08 26.83 -16.53
CA PHE A 177 17.53 26.79 -16.47
C PHE A 177 18.09 28.21 -16.54
N PHE A 178 18.78 28.65 -15.49
CA PHE A 178 19.75 29.72 -15.58
C PHE A 178 21.06 29.24 -14.96
N VAL A 179 22.01 28.94 -15.84
CA VAL A 179 23.43 28.88 -15.49
C VAL A 179 23.89 30.34 -15.36
N SER A 180 24.26 30.77 -14.16
CA SER A 180 25.04 32.00 -13.97
C SER A 180 26.12 31.76 -12.93
N ALA A 181 27.34 32.12 -13.30
CA ALA A 181 28.58 31.87 -12.60
C ALA A 181 28.78 32.90 -11.49
N HIS A 182 28.56 32.50 -10.24
CA HIS A 182 29.29 32.90 -9.03
C HIS A 182 28.52 32.38 -7.80
N PHE A 183 29.24 31.77 -6.86
CA PHE A 183 28.75 31.05 -5.66
C PHE A 183 28.20 29.63 -5.90
N GLN A 184 29.09 28.65 -5.74
CA GLN A 184 28.74 27.25 -5.56
C GLN A 184 28.10 27.03 -4.19
N THR A 185 26.76 27.00 -4.15
CA THR A 185 26.05 26.24 -3.12
C THR A 185 24.82 25.59 -3.76
N LEU A 186 24.93 24.30 -4.07
CA LEU A 186 23.78 23.47 -4.43
C LEU A 186 22.98 23.20 -3.15
N PHE A 187 21.71 23.62 -3.11
CA PHE A 187 20.71 23.00 -2.25
C PHE A 187 19.65 22.37 -3.15
N CYS A 188 19.76 21.06 -3.37
CA CYS A 188 18.72 20.26 -4.01
C CYS A 188 18.78 18.84 -3.42
N TYR A 189 17.70 18.45 -2.74
CA TYR A 189 17.40 17.13 -2.18
C TYR A 189 18.52 16.41 -1.42
N THR A 190 18.71 16.80 -0.17
CA THR A 190 19.06 15.85 0.90
C THR A 190 18.57 16.43 2.22
N LEU A 191 17.92 15.59 3.04
CA LEU A 191 17.41 15.89 4.39
C LEU A 191 16.11 16.70 4.49
N LEU A 192 15.00 15.99 4.33
CA LEU A 192 13.86 16.13 5.25
C LEU A 192 13.62 14.77 5.92
N LEU A 193 14.63 14.35 6.70
CA LEU A 193 14.42 13.50 7.85
C LEU A 193 14.61 14.38 9.09
N ASP A 194 13.57 14.42 9.91
CA ASP A 194 13.55 14.84 11.32
C ASP A 194 13.83 16.32 11.67
N GLY A 195 12.79 17.13 11.53
CA GLY A 195 12.57 18.33 12.36
C GLY A 195 11.74 18.00 13.61
N SER A 196 12.23 17.12 14.48
CA SER A 196 11.79 17.03 15.88
C SER A 196 12.90 16.39 16.72
N SER A 197 13.38 17.14 17.70
CA SER A 197 14.46 16.77 18.62
C SER A 197 14.05 15.71 19.63
N THR A 198 13.60 14.55 19.15
CA THR A 198 13.58 13.29 19.89
C THR A 198 13.83 12.18 18.88
N ALA A 199 15.06 11.65 18.82
CA ALA A 199 15.38 10.46 18.07
C ALA A 199 14.55 9.29 18.63
N ARG A 200 13.32 9.10 18.12
CA ARG A 200 12.52 7.94 18.47
C ARG A 200 13.25 6.73 17.92
N ARG A 201 13.67 5.82 18.81
CA ARG A 201 14.29 4.55 18.42
C ARG A 201 13.41 3.87 17.37
N LYS A 202 13.95 3.65 16.18
CA LYS A 202 13.30 2.84 15.15
C LYS A 202 13.22 1.42 15.68
N LEU A 203 12.01 0.99 16.03
CA LEU A 203 11.74 -0.42 16.34
C LEU A 203 11.65 -1.16 15.01
N ALA A 204 12.78 -1.76 14.64
CA ALA A 204 12.93 -2.59 13.46
C ALA A 204 12.49 -4.01 13.77
N CYS A 205 11.62 -4.59 12.95
CA CYS A 205 11.14 -5.95 13.12
C CYS A 205 11.63 -6.84 11.97
N PRO A 206 11.87 -8.13 12.26
CA PRO A 206 12.25 -9.08 11.24
C PRO A 206 11.11 -9.29 10.24
N MET A 207 11.48 -9.58 9.00
CA MET A 207 10.56 -9.99 7.94
C MET A 207 9.97 -11.38 8.22
N LEU A 208 8.77 -11.61 7.70
CA LEU A 208 8.19 -12.95 7.57
C LEU A 208 9.06 -13.81 6.64
N THR A 209 9.54 -14.96 7.12
CA THR A 209 10.22 -15.96 6.28
C THR A 209 9.27 -16.72 5.35
N PHE A 210 7.97 -16.47 5.44
CA PHE A 210 6.98 -17.02 4.52
C PHE A 210 7.03 -16.28 3.19
N HIS A 211 7.34 -17.00 2.12
CA HIS A 211 7.08 -16.52 0.78
C HIS A 211 5.56 -16.42 0.56
N PRO A 212 5.08 -15.40 -0.17
CA PRO A 212 3.67 -15.33 -0.56
C PRO A 212 3.30 -16.64 -1.27
N PRO A 213 2.07 -17.14 -1.08
CA PRO A 213 1.64 -18.35 -1.77
C PRO A 213 1.80 -18.17 -3.28
N PRO A 214 2.16 -19.24 -4.03
CA PRO A 214 2.17 -19.17 -5.48
C PRO A 214 0.81 -18.68 -5.96
N LEU A 215 0.81 -17.87 -7.01
CA LEU A 215 -0.41 -17.39 -7.64
C LEU A 215 -1.16 -18.62 -8.16
N SER A 216 -2.11 -19.14 -7.38
CA SER A 216 -2.97 -20.21 -7.85
C SER A 216 -3.81 -19.67 -9.01
N PRO A 217 -4.07 -20.48 -10.06
CA PRO A 217 -5.21 -20.19 -10.92
C PRO A 217 -6.43 -20.03 -10.01
N TYR A 218 -7.12 -18.91 -10.19
CA TYR A 218 -8.35 -18.64 -9.49
C TYR A 218 -9.36 -19.72 -9.89
N ILE A 219 -9.61 -20.67 -8.99
CA ILE A 219 -10.74 -21.59 -9.09
C ILE A 219 -11.82 -20.94 -8.23
N PRO A 220 -12.88 -20.38 -8.83
CA PRO A 220 -14.05 -19.97 -8.07
C PRO A 220 -14.66 -21.22 -7.44
N GLU A 221 -14.19 -21.62 -6.26
CA GLU A 221 -14.89 -22.62 -5.46
C GLU A 221 -16.19 -21.98 -4.98
N HIS A 222 -17.26 -22.31 -5.70
CA HIS A 222 -18.65 -21.99 -5.42
C HIS A 222 -18.93 -20.50 -5.16
N PHE A 223 -19.13 -19.77 -6.27
CA PHE A 223 -20.04 -18.63 -6.34
C PHE A 223 -21.49 -19.12 -6.44
#